data_AF-A0A2N5C8X2-F1
#
_entry.id   AF-A0A2N5C8X2-F1
#
_cell.length_a   1.000
_cell.length_b   1.000
_cell.length_c   1.000
_cell.angle_alpha   90.00
_cell.angle_beta   90.00
_cell.angle_gamma   90.00
#
_symmetry.space_group_name_H-M   'P 1'
#
loop_
_entity.id
_entity.type
_entity.pdbx_description
1 polymer ?
#
loop_
_entity_poly.entity_id
_entity_poly.type
_entity_poly.pdbx_seq_one_letter_code
_entity_poly.pdbx_strand_id
1 'polypeptide(L)'
;MAKPQPTLPPDPSLHRPTATRVAAEVETEYSIANNPHKGNRGLTRAWHAAINSLSGLRYAVLEESAFRQELTLVVILTPCAFILPVSVVERVMLLGTLLLVLIVELLNSSVEAAIDRISLERHSLSKRAKDFGSAAVMLALILCGGTWIAIGGPHVVRWIGMLLN
;
A
#
# COMPACT_ATOMS: atom_id res chain seq x y z
N MET A 1 -17.25 75.60 15.26
CA MET A 1 -17.66 74.20 15.51
C MET A 1 -16.78 73.29 14.66
N ALA A 2 -15.91 72.50 15.27
CA ALA A 2 -14.99 71.59 14.58
C ALA A 2 -15.68 70.26 14.24
N LYS A 3 -15.43 69.71 13.04
CA LYS A 3 -15.94 68.39 12.62
C LYS A 3 -15.29 67.28 13.49
N PRO A 4 -16.04 66.25 13.91
CA PRO A 4 -15.47 65.11 14.64
C PRO A 4 -14.54 64.31 13.71
N GLN A 5 -13.41 63.89 14.26
CA GLN A 5 -12.38 63.12 13.57
C GLN A 5 -12.79 61.64 13.48
N PRO A 6 -12.56 60.92 12.35
CA PRO A 6 -12.91 59.51 12.24
C PRO A 6 -12.08 58.67 13.20
N THR A 7 -12.72 57.82 14.01
CA THR A 7 -12.03 56.84 14.84
C THR A 7 -11.41 55.77 13.94
N LEU A 8 -10.08 55.62 13.97
CA LEU A 8 -9.39 54.52 13.29
C LEU A 8 -9.91 53.17 13.81
N PRO A 9 -10.09 52.15 12.94
CA PRO A 9 -10.36 50.80 13.39
C PRO A 9 -9.22 50.29 14.29
N PRO A 10 -9.51 49.46 15.30
CA PRO A 10 -8.48 48.92 16.18
C PRO A 10 -7.44 48.12 15.38
N ASP A 11 -6.17 48.24 15.77
CA ASP A 11 -5.04 47.58 15.11
C ASP A 11 -5.25 46.05 15.07
N PRO A 12 -5.28 45.40 13.89
CA PRO A 12 -5.42 43.96 13.75
C PRO A 12 -4.30 43.15 14.42
N SER A 13 -3.21 43.78 14.83
CA SER A 13 -2.09 43.14 15.52
C SER A 13 -2.39 42.74 16.97
N LEU A 14 -3.43 43.32 17.60
CA LEU A 14 -3.79 43.07 19.00
C LEU A 14 -4.50 41.72 19.26
N HIS A 15 -4.90 41.00 18.20
CA HIS A 15 -5.56 39.69 18.30
C HIS A 15 -4.80 38.53 17.63
N ARG A 16 -3.53 38.70 17.24
CA ARG A 16 -2.75 37.56 16.75
C ARG A 16 -2.35 36.65 17.91
N PRO A 17 -2.81 35.39 17.97
CA PRO A 17 -2.24 34.44 18.92
C PRO A 17 -0.74 34.31 18.64
N THR A 18 0.08 34.51 19.68
CA THR A 18 1.53 34.33 19.63
C THR A 18 1.85 32.94 19.06
N ALA A 19 2.84 32.82 18.17
CA ALA A 19 3.22 31.54 17.55
C ALA A 19 3.41 30.39 18.56
N THR A 20 3.80 30.73 19.79
CA THR A 20 3.90 29.82 20.94
C THR A 20 2.56 29.22 21.38
N ARG A 21 1.43 29.94 21.30
CA ARG A 21 0.09 29.41 21.62
C ARG A 21 -0.44 28.49 20.52
N VAL A 22 -0.15 28.79 19.25
CA VAL A 22 -0.52 27.93 18.11
C VAL A 22 0.27 26.61 18.15
N ALA A 23 1.54 26.65 18.54
CA ALA A 23 2.34 25.44 18.73
C ALA A 23 1.83 24.58 19.91
N ALA A 24 1.37 25.20 21.00
CA ALA A 24 0.88 24.48 22.19
C ALA A 24 -0.51 23.84 22.00
N GLU A 25 -1.38 24.42 21.18
CA GLU A 25 -2.75 23.93 20.96
C GLU A 25 -2.82 22.78 19.94
N VAL A 26 -1.82 22.69 19.04
CA VAL A 26 -1.73 21.59 18.05
C VAL A 26 -1.18 20.29 18.66
N GLU A 27 -0.53 20.36 19.82
CA GLU A 27 0.19 19.22 20.41
C GLU A 27 -0.66 18.36 21.37
N THR A 28 -1.91 18.73 21.65
CA THR A 28 -2.76 18.00 22.61
C THR A 28 -4.20 17.78 22.13
N GLU A 29 -4.45 16.75 21.33
CA GLU A 29 -5.71 15.98 21.47
C GLU A 29 -5.70 14.53 20.89
N TYR A 30 -4.57 13.85 20.74
CA TYR A 30 -4.61 12.40 20.55
C TYR A 30 -4.70 11.69 21.91
N SER A 31 -5.93 11.43 22.36
CA SER A 31 -6.20 10.63 23.56
C SER A 31 -6.45 9.17 23.18
N ILE A 32 -5.60 8.25 23.69
CA ILE A 32 -5.81 6.79 23.62
C ILE A 32 -7.17 6.38 24.26
N ALA A 33 -7.79 7.24 25.05
CA ALA A 33 -9.12 7.02 25.61
C ALA A 33 -10.26 7.25 24.58
N ASN A 34 -10.03 8.06 23.54
CA ASN A 34 -11.03 8.45 22.55
C ASN A 34 -10.99 7.60 21.25
N ASN A 35 -10.19 6.53 21.19
CA ASN A 35 -10.14 5.65 20.02
C ASN A 35 -11.41 4.77 19.95
N PRO A 36 -12.30 4.94 18.94
CA PRO A 36 -13.56 4.21 18.84
C PRO A 36 -13.40 2.70 18.65
N HIS A 37 -12.19 2.20 18.39
CA HIS A 37 -11.90 0.78 18.22
C HIS A 37 -11.55 0.04 19.53
N LYS A 38 -11.67 0.72 20.67
CA LYS A 38 -11.33 0.18 22.00
C LYS A 38 -12.49 -0.64 22.61
N GLY A 39 -12.90 -1.72 21.94
CA GLY A 39 -14.02 -2.57 22.41
C GLY A 39 -13.87 -4.08 22.16
N ASN A 40 -13.26 -4.49 21.06
CA ASN A 40 -13.28 -5.90 20.66
C ASN A 40 -12.07 -6.64 21.26
N ARG A 41 -12.23 -7.44 22.31
CA ARG A 41 -11.11 -8.27 22.85
C ARG A 41 -11.15 -9.69 22.27
N GLY A 42 -9.98 -10.29 22.06
CA GLY A 42 -9.84 -11.71 21.69
C GLY A 42 -10.21 -12.07 20.24
N LEU A 43 -10.74 -13.29 20.07
CA LEU A 43 -11.10 -13.94 18.80
C LEU A 43 -12.03 -13.10 17.92
N THR A 44 -12.96 -12.34 18.52
CA THR A 44 -13.89 -11.47 17.81
C THR A 44 -13.16 -10.39 17.01
N ARG A 45 -12.03 -9.87 17.52
CA ARG A 45 -11.22 -8.87 16.79
C ARG A 45 -10.49 -9.49 15.60
N ALA A 46 -9.99 -10.71 15.76
CA ALA A 46 -9.34 -11.46 14.67
C ALA A 46 -10.35 -11.82 13.57
N TRP A 47 -11.57 -12.20 13.95
CA TRP A 47 -12.66 -12.46 13.01
C TRP A 47 -13.04 -11.22 12.20
N HIS A 48 -13.25 -10.07 12.87
CA HIS A 48 -13.51 -8.82 12.17
C HIS A 48 -12.34 -8.39 11.27
N ALA A 49 -11.10 -8.58 11.72
CA ALA A 49 -9.92 -8.33 10.89
C ALA A 49 -9.92 -9.23 9.65
N ALA A 50 -10.23 -10.52 9.78
CA ALA A 50 -10.31 -11.45 8.65
C ALA A 50 -11.40 -11.07 7.64
N ILE A 51 -12.58 -10.66 8.12
CA ILE A 51 -13.66 -10.14 7.24
C ILE A 51 -13.19 -8.89 6.50
N ASN A 52 -12.55 -7.95 7.20
CA ASN A 52 -12.03 -6.73 6.60
C ASN A 52 -10.94 -7.05 5.55
N SER A 53 -10.04 -8.00 5.83
CA SER A 53 -9.05 -8.48 4.87
C SER A 53 -9.69 -9.09 3.63
N LEU A 54 -10.75 -9.89 3.79
CA LEU A 54 -11.47 -10.48 2.66
C LEU A 54 -12.16 -9.40 1.81
N SER A 55 -12.70 -8.36 2.45
CA SER A 55 -13.24 -7.20 1.74
C SER A 55 -12.15 -6.50 0.92
N GLY A 56 -10.96 -6.27 1.50
CA GLY A 56 -9.82 -5.67 0.80
C GLY A 56 -9.39 -6.48 -0.44
N LEU A 57 -9.27 -7.80 -0.29
CA LEU A 57 -8.98 -8.69 -1.43
C LEU A 57 -10.06 -8.65 -2.50
N ARG A 58 -11.34 -8.60 -2.10
CA ARG A 58 -12.45 -8.47 -3.05
C ARG A 58 -12.37 -7.16 -3.84
N TYR A 59 -12.08 -6.03 -3.18
CA TYR A 59 -11.90 -4.74 -3.86
C TYR A 59 -10.75 -4.82 -4.86
N ALA A 60 -9.58 -5.34 -4.46
CA ALA A 60 -8.44 -5.49 -5.35
C ALA A 60 -8.76 -6.35 -6.60
N VAL A 61 -9.47 -7.48 -6.44
CA VAL A 61 -9.87 -8.30 -7.60
C VAL A 61 -10.83 -7.56 -8.54
N LEU A 62 -11.81 -6.84 -7.99
CA LEU A 62 -12.87 -6.22 -8.79
C LEU A 62 -12.41 -4.90 -9.44
N GLU A 63 -11.65 -4.09 -8.72
CA GLU A 63 -11.35 -2.70 -9.10
C GLU A 63 -9.95 -2.57 -9.74
N GLU A 64 -8.98 -3.37 -9.31
CA GLU A 64 -7.58 -3.21 -9.73
C GLU A 64 -7.20 -4.18 -10.86
N SER A 65 -7.03 -3.64 -12.08
CA SER A 65 -6.62 -4.46 -13.24
C SER A 65 -5.23 -5.05 -13.10
N ALA A 66 -4.29 -4.31 -12.49
CA ALA A 66 -2.93 -4.77 -12.28
C ALA A 66 -2.89 -5.94 -11.28
N PHE A 67 -3.59 -5.81 -10.14
CA PHE A 67 -3.80 -6.94 -9.22
C PHE A 67 -4.36 -8.20 -9.90
N ARG A 68 -5.32 -8.08 -10.82
CA ARG A 68 -5.82 -9.26 -11.57
C ARG A 68 -4.77 -9.90 -12.47
N GLN A 69 -3.89 -9.12 -13.09
CA GLN A 69 -2.80 -9.64 -13.93
C GLN A 69 -1.81 -10.42 -13.07
N GLU A 70 -1.42 -9.85 -11.94
CA GLU A 70 -0.51 -10.50 -10.99
C GLU A 70 -1.13 -11.73 -10.34
N LEU A 71 -2.41 -11.68 -9.98
CA LEU A 71 -3.14 -12.84 -9.47
C LEU A 71 -3.19 -13.96 -10.50
N THR A 72 -3.36 -13.63 -11.79
CA THR A 72 -3.29 -14.60 -12.89
C THR A 72 -1.91 -15.24 -12.96
N LEU A 73 -0.84 -14.44 -12.82
CA LEU A 73 0.53 -14.94 -12.73
C LEU A 73 0.70 -15.91 -11.55
N VAL A 74 0.18 -15.56 -10.36
CA VAL A 74 0.23 -16.42 -9.17
C VAL A 74 -0.52 -17.74 -9.39
N VAL A 75 -1.72 -17.70 -9.97
CA VAL A 75 -2.54 -18.89 -10.26
C VAL A 75 -1.82 -19.84 -11.22
N ILE A 76 -1.11 -19.32 -12.22
CA ILE A 76 -0.36 -20.12 -13.20
C ILE A 76 0.93 -20.67 -12.58
N LEU A 77 1.69 -19.83 -11.88
CA LEU A 77 3.01 -20.20 -11.40
C LEU A 77 2.97 -21.06 -10.13
N THR A 78 1.92 -20.98 -9.31
CA THR A 78 1.81 -21.80 -8.10
C THR A 78 1.85 -23.31 -8.41
N PRO A 79 1.02 -23.87 -9.32
CA PRO A 79 1.15 -25.27 -9.76
C PRO A 79 2.55 -25.60 -10.30
N CYS A 80 3.16 -24.71 -11.09
CA CYS A 80 4.50 -24.92 -11.64
C CYS A 80 5.55 -25.10 -10.52
N ALA A 81 5.46 -24.34 -9.43
CA ALA A 81 6.37 -24.46 -8.28
C ALA A 81 6.25 -25.81 -7.55
N PHE A 82 5.07 -26.45 -7.59
CA PHE A 82 4.86 -27.80 -7.04
C PHE A 82 5.34 -28.91 -7.97
N ILE A 83 5.27 -28.69 -9.29
CA ILE A 83 5.74 -29.65 -10.31
C ILE A 83 7.27 -29.66 -10.41
N LEU A 84 7.92 -28.52 -10.16
CA LEU A 84 9.37 -28.41 -10.24
C LEU A 84 10.08 -29.29 -9.18
N PRO A 85 11.11 -30.08 -9.59
CA PRO A 85 11.88 -30.94 -8.69
C PRO A 85 12.94 -30.14 -7.94
N VAL A 86 12.48 -29.20 -7.11
CA VAL A 86 13.29 -28.29 -6.29
C VAL A 86 13.21 -28.65 -4.81
N SER A 87 14.17 -28.17 -4.02
CA SER A 87 14.16 -28.30 -2.57
C SER A 87 12.98 -27.53 -1.94
N VAL A 88 12.70 -27.85 -0.67
CA VAL A 88 11.64 -27.17 0.09
C VAL A 88 11.91 -25.67 0.20
N VAL A 89 13.17 -25.27 0.45
CA VAL A 89 13.57 -23.87 0.59
C VAL A 89 13.37 -23.12 -0.72
N GLU A 90 13.80 -23.69 -1.84
CA GLU A 90 13.60 -23.12 -3.18
C GLU A 90 12.11 -22.97 -3.51
N ARG A 91 11.28 -23.98 -3.21
CA ARG A 91 9.83 -23.89 -3.39
C ARG A 91 9.20 -22.77 -2.56
N VAL A 92 9.62 -22.61 -1.31
CA VAL A 92 9.18 -21.50 -0.45
C VAL A 92 9.60 -20.15 -1.04
N MET A 93 10.79 -20.04 -1.65
CA MET A 93 11.21 -18.82 -2.34
C MET A 93 10.37 -18.53 -3.59
N LEU A 94 10.07 -19.55 -4.41
CA LEU A 94 9.21 -19.40 -5.59
C LEU A 94 7.80 -18.95 -5.22
N LEU A 95 7.18 -19.56 -4.21
CA LEU A 95 5.84 -19.19 -3.74
C LEU A 95 5.85 -17.86 -2.96
N GLY A 96 6.89 -17.62 -2.18
CA GLY A 96 7.05 -16.42 -1.37
C GLY A 96 7.19 -15.16 -2.22
N THR A 97 7.91 -15.24 -3.35
CA THR A 97 8.02 -14.10 -4.28
C THR A 97 6.71 -13.80 -5.01
N LEU A 98 5.90 -14.82 -5.36
CA LEU A 98 4.55 -14.62 -5.90
C LEU A 98 3.63 -13.92 -4.88
N LEU A 99 3.68 -14.35 -3.63
CA LEU A 99 2.92 -13.72 -2.55
C LEU A 99 3.40 -12.28 -2.30
N LEU A 100 4.70 -12.03 -2.35
CA LEU A 100 5.28 -10.70 -2.18
C LEU A 100 4.78 -9.72 -3.24
N VAL A 101 4.68 -10.15 -4.50
CA VAL A 101 4.11 -9.33 -5.59
C VAL A 101 2.69 -8.87 -5.23
N LEU A 102 1.80 -9.79 -4.85
CA LEU A 102 0.43 -9.45 -4.44
C LEU A 102 0.37 -8.54 -3.21
N ILE A 103 1.27 -8.74 -2.23
CA ILE A 103 1.36 -7.87 -1.05
C ILE A 103 1.72 -6.44 -1.47
N VAL A 104 2.76 -6.29 -2.29
CA VAL A 104 3.25 -4.97 -2.70
C VAL A 104 2.22 -4.25 -3.57
N GLU A 105 1.51 -4.97 -4.43
CA GLU A 105 0.42 -4.41 -5.23
C GLU A 105 -0.76 -3.94 -4.38
N LEU A 106 -1.19 -4.73 -3.38
CA LEU A 106 -2.22 -4.28 -2.43
C LEU A 106 -1.80 -3.03 -1.66
N LEU A 107 -0.51 -2.93 -1.29
CA LEU A 107 0.04 -1.73 -0.65
C LEU A 107 0.03 -0.55 -1.64
N ASN A 108 0.43 -0.76 -2.89
CA ASN A 108 0.37 0.27 -3.94
C ASN A 108 -1.06 0.80 -4.12
N SER A 109 -2.04 -0.07 -4.36
CA SER A 109 -3.44 0.32 -4.53
C SER A 109 -3.99 1.03 -3.29
N SER A 110 -3.56 0.62 -2.07
CA SER A 110 -3.97 1.32 -0.84
C SER A 110 -3.44 2.76 -0.76
N VAL A 111 -2.22 2.99 -1.23
CA VAL A 111 -1.61 4.33 -1.31
C VAL A 111 -2.31 5.17 -2.37
N GLU A 112 -2.61 4.60 -3.54
CA GLU A 112 -3.36 5.27 -4.60
C GLU A 112 -4.74 5.70 -4.13
N ALA A 113 -5.50 4.80 -3.50
CA ALA A 113 -6.82 5.10 -2.96
C ALA A 113 -6.78 6.19 -1.87
N ALA A 114 -5.76 6.17 -1.00
CA ALA A 114 -5.58 7.20 0.02
C ALA A 114 -5.28 8.58 -0.60
N ILE A 115 -4.43 8.63 -1.62
CA ILE A 115 -4.07 9.86 -2.33
C ILE A 115 -5.28 10.42 -3.08
N ASP A 116 -6.01 9.58 -3.81
CA ASP A 116 -7.17 9.99 -4.62
C ASP A 116 -8.31 10.52 -3.75
N ARG A 117 -8.43 10.02 -2.52
CA ARG A 117 -9.36 10.55 -1.51
C ARG A 117 -8.96 11.92 -0.95
N ILE A 118 -7.66 12.27 -0.92
CA ILE A 118 -7.17 13.51 -0.30
C ILE A 118 -7.15 14.67 -1.29
N SER A 119 -6.69 14.45 -2.53
CA SER A 119 -6.60 15.52 -3.51
C SER A 119 -6.74 15.00 -4.94
N LEU A 120 -7.74 15.53 -5.64
CA LEU A 120 -7.94 15.31 -7.07
C LEU A 120 -7.19 16.36 -7.92
N GLU A 121 -6.60 17.39 -7.29
CA GLU A 121 -5.73 18.34 -7.98
C GLU A 121 -4.35 17.72 -8.23
N ARG A 122 -3.79 17.93 -9.42
CA ARG A 122 -2.47 17.43 -9.79
C ARG A 122 -1.39 18.10 -8.94
N HIS A 123 -1.04 17.46 -7.82
CA HIS A 123 0.04 17.88 -6.95
C HIS A 123 1.32 17.06 -7.22
N SER A 124 2.48 17.71 -7.21
CA SER A 124 3.78 17.07 -7.48
C SER A 124 4.12 15.98 -6.46
N LEU A 125 3.76 16.16 -5.19
CA LEU A 125 3.94 15.12 -4.16
C LEU A 125 3.02 13.91 -4.38
N SER A 126 1.75 14.11 -4.74
CA SER A 126 0.82 13.00 -5.02
C SER A 126 1.33 12.13 -6.15
N LYS A 127 1.84 12.76 -7.21
CA LYS A 127 2.49 12.04 -8.31
C LYS A 127 3.67 11.20 -7.82
N ARG A 128 4.60 11.78 -7.05
CA ARG A 128 5.77 11.07 -6.52
C ARG A 128 5.39 9.87 -5.65
N ALA A 129 4.36 10.01 -4.82
CA ALA A 129 3.91 8.92 -3.96
C ALA A 129 3.35 7.75 -4.78
N LYS A 130 2.57 8.02 -5.84
CA LYS A 130 2.14 6.98 -6.80
C LYS A 130 3.32 6.36 -7.55
N ASP A 131 4.26 7.19 -8.02
CA ASP A 131 5.46 6.71 -8.72
C ASP A 131 6.28 5.75 -7.84
N PHE A 132 6.40 6.02 -6.53
CA PHE A 132 7.09 5.13 -5.59
C PHE A 132 6.37 3.80 -5.37
N GLY A 133 5.05 3.83 -5.28
CA GLY A 133 4.24 2.61 -5.17
C GLY A 133 4.41 1.72 -6.40
N SER A 134 4.28 2.29 -7.61
CA SER A 134 4.52 1.56 -8.86
C SER A 134 5.96 1.04 -8.98
N ALA A 135 6.96 1.82 -8.53
CA ALA A 135 8.35 1.38 -8.51
C ALA A 135 8.56 0.17 -7.57
N ALA A 136 7.88 0.14 -6.42
CA ALA A 136 7.95 -0.99 -5.50
C ALA A 136 7.38 -2.27 -6.14
N VAL A 137 6.25 -2.17 -6.84
CA VAL A 137 5.64 -3.29 -7.59
C VAL A 137 6.62 -3.81 -8.65
N MET A 138 7.22 -2.90 -9.43
CA MET A 138 8.24 -3.26 -10.43
C MET A 138 9.43 -4.01 -9.81
N LEU A 139 9.93 -3.56 -8.65
CA LEU A 139 11.03 -4.24 -7.96
C LEU A 139 10.61 -5.62 -7.44
N ALA A 140 9.39 -5.77 -6.94
CA ALA A 140 8.84 -7.07 -6.54
C ALA A 140 8.74 -8.04 -7.73
N LEU A 141 8.28 -7.55 -8.89
CA LEU A 141 8.23 -8.33 -10.12
C LEU A 141 9.62 -8.72 -10.63
N ILE A 142 10.62 -7.82 -10.57
CA ILE A 142 12.02 -8.13 -10.92
C ILE A 142 12.57 -9.21 -10.00
N LEU A 143 12.34 -9.10 -8.69
CA LEU A 143 12.76 -10.11 -7.73
C LEU A 143 12.08 -11.46 -8.03
N CYS A 144 10.76 -11.46 -8.25
CA CYS A 144 10.02 -12.66 -8.59
C CYS A 144 10.56 -13.31 -9.88
N GLY A 145 10.67 -12.55 -10.97
CA GLY A 145 11.22 -13.03 -12.23
C GLY A 145 12.65 -13.57 -12.08
N GLY A 146 13.50 -12.85 -11.36
CA GLY A 146 14.88 -13.27 -11.09
C GLY A 146 14.97 -14.58 -10.31
N THR A 147 14.17 -14.72 -9.24
CA THR A 147 14.11 -15.97 -8.45
C THR A 147 13.59 -17.14 -9.29
N TRP A 148 12.56 -16.93 -10.10
CA TRP A 148 12.00 -17.95 -10.98
C TRP A 148 12.97 -18.39 -12.08
N ILE A 149 13.69 -17.44 -12.69
CA ILE A 149 14.73 -17.74 -13.67
C ILE A 149 15.89 -18.50 -13.03
N ALA A 150 16.36 -18.06 -11.87
CA ALA A 150 17.52 -18.66 -11.20
C ALA A 150 17.25 -20.09 -10.73
N ILE A 151 16.07 -20.35 -10.17
CA ILE A 151 15.72 -21.66 -9.58
C ILE A 151 15.03 -22.55 -10.63
N GLY A 152 13.97 -22.06 -11.27
CA GLY A 152 13.15 -22.85 -12.19
C GLY A 152 13.76 -22.98 -13.59
N GLY A 153 14.49 -21.96 -14.05
CA GLY A 153 15.07 -21.91 -15.40
C GLY A 153 15.91 -23.13 -15.78
N PRO A 154 16.89 -23.57 -14.96
CA PRO A 154 17.70 -24.75 -15.26
C PRO A 154 16.87 -26.03 -15.48
N HIS A 155 15.79 -26.21 -14.72
CA HIS A 155 14.91 -27.38 -14.86
C HIS A 155 14.13 -27.34 -16.17
N VAL A 156 13.62 -26.17 -16.55
CA VAL A 156 12.89 -25.98 -17.81
C VAL A 156 13.81 -26.25 -19.01
N VAL A 157 15.04 -25.69 -19.00
CA VAL A 157 16.03 -25.95 -20.06
C VAL A 157 16.35 -27.43 -20.18
N ARG A 158 16.53 -28.13 -19.05
CA ARG A 158 16.76 -29.59 -19.05
C ARG A 158 15.59 -30.37 -19.63
N TRP A 159 14.35 -30.01 -19.28
CA TRP A 159 13.16 -30.66 -19.84
C TRP A 159 13.03 -30.45 -21.34
N ILE A 160 13.24 -29.22 -21.83
CA ILE A 160 13.24 -28.93 -23.26
C ILE A 160 14.31 -29.75 -23.97
N GLY A 161 15.52 -29.83 -23.42
CA GLY A 161 16.60 -30.65 -23.97
C GLY A 161 16.27 -32.14 -24.04
N MET A 162 15.47 -32.68 -23.11
CA MET A 162 15.01 -34.08 -23.17
C MET A 162 13.89 -34.31 -24.19
N LEU A 163 13.12 -33.28 -24.53
CA LEU A 163 12.04 -33.40 -25.52
C LEU A 163 12.52 -33.26 -26.97
N LEU A 164 13.70 -32.64 -27.17
CA LEU A 164 14.27 -32.37 -28.49
C LEU A 164 15.32 -33.39 -28.95
N ASN A 165 15.73 -34.31 -28.06
CA ASN A 165 16.67 -35.40 -28.34
C ASN A 165 15.94 -36.75 -28.39
#